data_AF-A0A950FBX2-F1
#
_entry.id   AF-A0A950FBX2-F1
#
_cell.length_a   1.000
_cell.length_b   1.000
_cell.length_c   1.000
_cell.angle_alpha   90.00
_cell.angle_beta   90.00
_cell.angle_gamma   90.00
#
_symmetry.space_group_name_H-M   'P 1'
#
loop_
_entity.id
_entity.type
_entity.pdbx_description
1 polymer ?
#
loop_
_entity_poly.entity_id
_entity_poly.type
_entity_poly.pdbx_seq_one_letter_code
_entity_poly.pdbx_strand_id
1 'polypeptide(L)'
;MLSYYLLAPLNSVLNAVAAILLLAGFYCIRRKWVRAHRAFMLSAFAVSVAFFISYCFYHYQVGDVRFQGRGWVRPVYFTILISHVFLAAAIVPLVLLTLWRALNGNFRRHRQIAVWTWPLWIYVSITGVIVYLMCYQLYPPGYSRPIGAPALTAAAKHENSKFASWQILRYMGFNHACN
;
A
#
# COMPACT_ATOMS: atom_id res chain seq x y z
N MET A 1 0.21 -18.87 -6.91
CA MET A 1 -0.35 -17.57 -7.34
C MET A 1 0.04 -16.53 -6.31
N LEU A 2 1.07 -15.71 -6.60
CA LEU A 2 1.46 -14.63 -5.68
C LEU A 2 0.32 -13.60 -5.67
N SER A 3 -0.33 -13.46 -4.52
CA SER A 3 -1.54 -12.67 -4.36
C SER A 3 -1.25 -11.17 -4.54
N TYR A 4 -1.80 -10.57 -5.60
CA TYR A 4 -1.81 -9.11 -5.85
C TYR A 4 -2.20 -8.27 -4.62
N TYR A 5 -2.95 -8.84 -3.67
CA TYR A 5 -3.27 -8.26 -2.37
C TYR A 5 -2.06 -7.85 -1.53
N LEU A 6 -0.91 -8.51 -1.69
CA LEU A 6 0.30 -8.21 -0.93
C LEU A 6 1.12 -7.07 -1.56
N LEU A 7 0.91 -6.77 -2.84
CA LEU A 7 1.68 -5.76 -3.58
C LEU A 7 1.32 -4.34 -3.14
N ALA A 8 0.03 -4.05 -2.88
CA ALA A 8 -0.37 -2.73 -2.39
C ALA A 8 0.19 -2.40 -0.98
N PRO A 9 0.10 -3.30 0.02
CA PRO A 9 0.79 -3.15 1.30
C PRO A 9 2.30 -3.03 1.14
N LEU A 10 2.93 -3.88 0.32
CA LEU A 10 4.36 -3.84 0.06
C LEU A 10 4.80 -2.47 -0.49
N ASN A 11 4.05 -1.93 -1.45
CA ASN A 11 4.28 -0.62 -2.04
C ASN A 11 4.23 0.52 -1.00
N SER A 12 3.29 0.45 -0.06
CA SER A 12 3.21 1.41 1.05
C SER A 12 4.38 1.28 2.02
N VAL A 13 4.78 0.05 2.35
CA VAL A 13 5.93 -0.21 3.23
C VAL A 13 7.23 0.27 2.58
N LEU A 14 7.43 0.01 1.30
CA LEU A 14 8.62 0.49 0.58
C LEU A 14 8.71 2.02 0.57
N ASN A 15 7.58 2.73 0.41
CA ASN A 15 7.56 4.19 0.54
C ASN A 15 7.86 4.67 1.97
N ALA A 16 7.29 4.01 2.99
CA ALA A 16 7.58 4.34 4.38
C ALA A 16 9.06 4.13 4.71
N VAL A 17 9.64 3.02 4.26
CA VAL A 17 11.07 2.73 4.39
C VAL A 17 11.92 3.78 3.66
N ALA A 18 11.55 4.17 2.44
CA ALA A 18 12.22 5.23 1.71
C ALA A 18 12.19 6.57 2.48
N ALA A 19 11.04 6.95 3.04
CA ALA A 19 10.91 8.16 3.86
C ALA A 19 11.83 8.13 5.10
N ILE A 20 11.89 7.00 5.80
CA ILE A 20 12.77 6.82 6.97
C ILE A 20 14.24 6.93 6.56
N LEU A 21 14.64 6.27 5.46
CA LEU A 21 16.02 6.34 4.95
C LEU A 21 16.40 7.77 4.54
N LEU A 22 15.48 8.54 3.95
CA LEU A 22 15.71 9.95 3.58
C LEU A 22 15.87 10.85 4.80
N LEU A 23 15.09 10.63 5.86
CA LEU A 23 15.23 11.34 7.13
C LEU A 23 16.56 10.99 7.81
N ALA A 24 16.93 9.70 7.85
CA ALA A 24 18.21 9.25 8.37
C ALA A 24 19.40 9.84 7.58
N GLY A 25 19.30 9.83 6.25
CA GLY A 25 20.30 10.44 5.36
C GLY A 25 20.45 11.94 5.60
N PHE A 26 19.35 12.66 5.83
CA PHE A 26 19.35 14.08 6.19
C PHE A 26 19.99 14.33 7.55
N TYR A 27 19.68 13.50 8.54
CA TYR A 27 20.30 13.57 9.86
C TYR A 27 21.81 13.35 9.79
N CYS A 28 22.28 12.35 9.01
CA CYS A 28 23.70 12.08 8.83
C CYS A 28 24.46 13.26 8.20
N ILE A 29 23.89 13.93 7.19
CA ILE A 29 24.57 15.08 6.56
C ILE A 29 24.63 16.29 7.50
N ARG A 30 23.62 16.48 8.36
CA ARG A 30 23.65 17.49 9.43
C ARG A 30 24.78 17.23 10.44
N ARG A 31 25.10 15.96 10.70
CA ARG A 31 26.26 15.53 11.51
C ARG A 31 27.58 15.49 10.75
N LYS A 32 27.61 15.88 9.47
CA LYS A 32 28.76 15.78 8.56
C LYS A 32 29.26 14.33 8.33
N TRP A 33 28.44 13.32 8.60
CA TRP A 33 28.75 11.91 8.36
C TRP A 33 28.49 11.54 6.89
N VAL A 34 29.38 11.97 6.00
CA VAL A 34 29.19 11.87 4.54
C VAL A 34 29.08 10.43 4.06
N ARG A 35 29.87 9.50 4.62
CA ARG A 35 29.81 8.07 4.24
C ARG A 35 28.45 7.47 4.58
N ALA A 36 27.93 7.72 5.78
CA ALA A 36 26.62 7.26 6.22
C ALA A 36 25.49 7.91 5.39
N HIS A 37 25.56 9.22 5.15
CA HIS A 37 24.63 9.92 4.26
C HIS A 37 24.58 9.25 2.88
N ARG A 38 25.73 8.99 2.25
CA ARG A 38 25.78 8.33 0.95
C ARG A 38 25.13 6.94 0.98
N ALA A 39 25.41 6.13 2.01
CA ALA A 39 24.78 4.82 2.18
C ALA A 39 23.25 4.94 2.25
N PHE A 40 22.73 5.81 3.11
CA PHE A 40 21.28 6.04 3.24
C PHE A 40 20.63 6.55 1.95
N MET A 41 21.27 7.47 1.23
CA MET A 41 20.73 7.98 -0.04
C MET A 41 20.69 6.92 -1.14
N LEU A 42 21.72 6.06 -1.22
CA LEU A 42 21.75 4.94 -2.17
C LEU A 42 20.72 3.87 -1.81
N SER A 43 20.57 3.54 -0.52
CA SER A 43 19.53 2.63 -0.04
C SER A 43 18.13 3.19 -0.33
N ALA A 44 17.87 4.47 -0.06
CA ALA A 44 16.60 5.12 -0.35
C ALA A 44 16.28 5.07 -1.86
N PHE A 45 17.29 5.30 -2.71
CA PHE A 45 17.15 5.17 -4.16
C PHE A 45 16.80 3.74 -4.58
N ALA A 46 17.54 2.74 -4.07
CA ALA A 46 17.28 1.33 -4.37
C ALA A 46 15.86 0.91 -3.95
N VAL A 47 15.41 1.31 -2.76
CA VAL A 47 14.05 1.07 -2.27
C VAL A 47 13.00 1.77 -3.16
N SER A 48 13.27 2.99 -3.62
CA SER A 48 12.37 3.74 -4.51
C SER A 48 12.25 3.06 -5.89
N VAL A 49 13.35 2.53 -6.43
CA VAL A 49 13.35 1.74 -7.67
C VAL A 49 12.56 0.45 -7.49
N ALA A 50 12.76 -0.27 -6.38
CA ALA A 50 12.00 -1.47 -6.06
C ALA A 50 10.50 -1.18 -5.93
N PHE A 51 10.14 -0.08 -5.27
CA PHE A 51 8.76 0.41 -5.20
C PHE A 51 8.19 0.67 -6.59
N PHE A 52 8.90 1.39 -7.45
CA PHE A 52 8.41 1.72 -8.79
C PHE A 52 8.18 0.46 -9.64
N ILE A 53 9.10 -0.51 -9.61
CA ILE A 53 8.95 -1.79 -10.32
C ILE A 53 7.74 -2.55 -9.79
N SER A 54 7.60 -2.66 -8.46
CA SER A 54 6.47 -3.35 -7.83
C SER A 54 5.13 -2.66 -8.12
N TYR A 55 5.12 -1.32 -8.16
CA TYR A 55 3.95 -0.52 -8.54
C TYR A 55 3.54 -0.74 -10.00
N CYS A 56 4.47 -0.70 -10.94
CA CYS A 56 4.18 -0.98 -12.35
C CYS A 56 3.63 -2.39 -12.53
N PHE A 57 4.21 -3.37 -11.84
CA PHE A 57 3.74 -4.76 -11.88
C PHE A 57 2.34 -4.91 -11.27
N TYR A 58 2.07 -4.23 -10.16
CA TYR A 58 0.74 -4.17 -9.54
C TYR A 58 -0.30 -3.56 -10.49
N HIS A 59 0.03 -2.42 -11.10
CA HIS A 59 -0.88 -1.71 -12.01
C HIS A 59 -1.17 -2.50 -13.29
N TYR A 60 -0.16 -3.20 -13.82
CA TYR A 60 -0.33 -4.09 -14.98
C TYR A 60 -1.30 -5.25 -14.70
N GLN A 61 -1.35 -5.76 -13.46
CA GLN A 61 -2.23 -6.89 -13.10
C GLN A 61 -3.63 -6.47 -12.65
N VAL A 62 -3.74 -5.39 -11.86
CA VAL A 62 -5.00 -5.00 -11.20
C VAL A 62 -5.78 -3.95 -12.00
N GLY A 63 -5.10 -3.18 -12.86
CA GLY A 63 -5.70 -2.04 -13.55
C GLY A 63 -6.09 -0.91 -12.58
N ASP A 64 -7.09 -0.12 -12.97
CA ASP A 64 -7.54 1.05 -12.20
C ASP A 64 -8.47 0.68 -11.04
N VAL A 65 -7.99 0.85 -9.81
CA VAL A 65 -8.82 0.71 -8.61
C VAL A 65 -9.66 1.98 -8.42
N ARG A 66 -10.99 1.83 -8.55
CA ARG A 66 -11.92 2.95 -8.32
C ARG A 66 -12.04 3.26 -6.84
N PHE A 67 -11.74 4.52 -6.48
CA PHE A 67 -11.95 5.03 -5.13
C PHE A 67 -13.45 5.07 -4.78
N GLN A 68 -13.86 4.36 -3.73
CA GLN A 68 -15.26 4.19 -3.33
C GLN A 68 -15.76 5.24 -2.32
N GLY A 69 -14.88 6.11 -1.83
CA GLY A 69 -15.24 7.17 -0.89
C GLY A 69 -16.24 8.17 -1.49
N ARG A 70 -17.28 8.52 -0.72
CA ARG A 70 -18.31 9.50 -1.08
C ARG A 70 -18.15 10.80 -0.29
N GLY A 71 -18.64 11.91 -0.84
CA GLY A 71 -18.58 13.24 -0.19
C GLY A 71 -17.22 13.94 -0.30
N TRP A 72 -16.91 14.79 0.69
CA TRP A 72 -15.73 15.67 0.72
C TRP A 72 -14.37 14.96 0.64
N VAL A 73 -14.31 13.67 0.97
CA VAL A 73 -13.05 12.91 0.97
C VAL A 73 -12.56 12.59 -0.44
N ARG A 74 -13.47 12.51 -1.42
CA ARG A 74 -13.16 12.24 -2.82
C ARG A 74 -12.31 13.34 -3.48
N PRO A 75 -12.67 14.64 -3.43
CA PRO A 75 -11.82 15.69 -3.97
C PRO A 75 -10.48 15.82 -3.24
N VAL A 76 -10.43 15.58 -1.92
CA VAL A 76 -9.17 15.56 -1.15
C VAL A 76 -8.26 14.44 -1.65
N TYR A 77 -8.78 13.22 -1.79
CA TYR A 77 -8.04 12.07 -2.32
C TYR A 77 -7.47 12.36 -3.71
N PHE A 78 -8.29 12.86 -4.64
CA PHE A 78 -7.81 13.16 -6.00
C PHE A 78 -6.78 14.29 -6.02
N THR A 79 -6.93 15.31 -5.19
CA THR A 79 -5.93 16.39 -5.08
C THR A 79 -4.57 15.84 -4.65
N ILE A 80 -4.55 15.00 -3.61
CA ILE A 80 -3.32 14.37 -3.12
C ILE A 80 -2.76 13.42 -4.19
N LEU A 81 -3.59 12.55 -4.76
CA LEU A 81 -3.17 11.56 -5.76
C LEU A 81 -2.57 12.23 -7.00
N ILE A 82 -3.26 13.23 -7.55
CA ILE A 82 -2.81 13.96 -8.72
C ILE A 82 -1.48 14.66 -8.42
N SER A 83 -1.39 15.37 -7.28
CA SER A 83 -0.14 16.03 -6.88
C SER A 83 1.00 15.02 -6.72
N HIS A 84 0.73 13.86 -6.11
CA HIS A 84 1.71 12.81 -5.89
C HIS A 84 2.25 12.27 -7.22
N VAL A 85 1.39 11.97 -8.19
CA VAL A 85 1.81 11.42 -9.49
C VAL A 85 2.65 12.42 -10.28
N PHE A 86 2.24 13.69 -10.34
CA PHE A 86 3.03 14.72 -11.02
C PHE A 86 4.39 14.95 -10.36
N LEU A 87 4.43 15.03 -9.03
CA LEU A 87 5.68 15.19 -8.30
C LEU A 87 6.56 13.93 -8.40
N ALA A 88 5.97 12.74 -8.43
CA ALA A 88 6.69 11.48 -8.66
C ALA A 88 7.32 11.44 -10.06
N ALA A 89 6.64 11.94 -11.10
CA ALA A 89 7.23 12.05 -12.43
C ALA A 89 8.40 13.06 -12.44
N ALA A 90 8.23 14.21 -11.78
CA ALA A 90 9.26 15.24 -11.70
C ALA A 90 10.48 14.83 -10.86
N ILE A 91 10.31 14.00 -9.82
CA ILE A 91 11.41 13.66 -8.91
C ILE A 91 12.41 12.67 -9.53
N VAL A 92 11.97 11.80 -10.45
CA VAL A 92 12.83 10.80 -11.09
C VAL A 92 14.05 11.43 -11.78
N PRO A 93 13.91 12.38 -12.73
CA PRO A 93 15.06 13.01 -13.38
C PRO A 93 15.91 13.81 -12.37
N LEU A 94 15.29 14.44 -11.37
CA LEU A 94 15.99 15.19 -10.33
C LEU A 94 16.87 14.29 -9.47
N VAL A 95 16.37 13.14 -9.03
CA VAL A 95 17.14 12.17 -8.22
C VAL A 95 18.30 11.60 -9.03
N LEU A 96 18.07 11.24 -10.29
CA LEU A 96 19.12 10.74 -11.19
C LEU A 96 20.21 11.80 -11.41
N LEU A 97 19.83 13.05 -11.67
CA LEU A 97 20.80 14.14 -11.82
C LEU A 97 21.57 14.42 -10.52
N THR A 98 20.89 14.35 -9.38
CA THR A 98 21.49 14.55 -8.05
C THR A 98 22.52 13.45 -7.72
N LEU A 99 22.21 12.20 -8.06
CA LEU A 99 23.11 11.05 -7.94
C LEU A 99 24.29 11.14 -8.90
N TRP A 100 24.05 11.42 -10.18
CA TRP A 100 25.10 11.56 -11.19
C TRP A 100 26.11 12.65 -10.79
N ARG A 101 25.63 13.80 -10.30
CA ARG A 101 26.51 14.88 -9.79
C ARG A 101 27.33 14.44 -8.57
N ALA A 102 26.76 13.61 -7.69
CA ALA A 102 27.49 13.09 -6.54
C ALA A 102 28.57 12.07 -6.95
N LEU A 103 28.28 11.21 -7.93
CA LEU A 103 29.24 10.22 -8.46
C LEU A 103 30.40 10.89 -9.19
N ASN A 104 30.15 11.98 -9.91
CA ASN A 104 31.18 12.79 -10.57
C ASN A 104 31.96 13.72 -9.62
N GLY A 105 31.78 13.61 -8.30
CA GLY A 105 32.47 14.46 -7.31
C GLY A 105 32.05 15.93 -7.31
N ASN A 106 31.01 16.30 -8.07
CA ASN A 106 30.54 17.68 -8.21
C ASN A 106 29.61 18.10 -7.04
N PHE A 107 30.14 18.06 -5.81
CA PHE A 107 29.36 18.27 -4.58
C PHE A 107 28.69 19.65 -4.49
N ARG A 108 29.32 20.70 -5.04
CA ARG A 108 28.72 22.06 -5.09
C ARG A 108 27.41 22.07 -5.87
N ARG A 109 27.42 21.47 -7.06
CA ARG A 109 26.25 21.34 -7.95
C ARG A 109 25.25 20.30 -7.45
N HIS A 110 25.69 19.27 -6.75
CA HIS A 110 24.83 18.33 -6.04
C HIS A 110 24.01 19.05 -4.96
N ARG A 111 24.65 19.84 -4.09
CA ARG A 111 23.97 20.56 -3.00
C ARG A 111 22.91 21.53 -3.50
N GLN A 112 23.19 22.24 -4.60
CA GLN A 112 22.23 23.18 -5.21
C GLN A 112 20.92 22.51 -5.63
N ILE A 113 20.99 21.30 -6.17
CA ILE A 113 19.81 20.55 -6.60
C ILE A 113 19.19 19.78 -5.42
N ALA A 114 20.03 19.23 -4.53
CA ALA A 114 19.57 18.43 -3.40
C ALA A 114 18.62 19.17 -2.45
N VAL A 115 18.73 20.50 -2.34
CA VAL A 115 17.79 21.34 -1.57
C VAL A 115 16.36 21.24 -2.09
N TRP A 116 16.18 21.01 -3.40
CA TRP A 116 14.86 20.82 -4.02
C TRP A 116 14.50 19.33 -4.13
N THR A 117 15.46 18.47 -4.46
CA THR A 117 15.23 17.02 -4.57
C THR A 117 14.78 16.42 -3.24
N TRP A 118 15.43 16.76 -2.14
CA TRP A 118 15.11 16.15 -0.84
C TRP A 118 13.66 16.39 -0.36
N PRO A 119 13.13 17.63 -0.31
CA PRO A 119 11.76 17.86 0.14
C PRO A 119 10.71 17.28 -0.82
N LEU A 120 11.00 17.27 -2.12
CA LEU A 120 10.09 16.69 -3.11
C LEU A 120 10.06 15.17 -2.99
N TRP A 121 11.21 14.54 -2.75
CA TRP A 121 11.32 13.09 -2.54
C TRP A 121 10.60 12.64 -1.27
N ILE A 122 10.78 13.35 -0.14
CA ILE A 122 10.08 12.99 1.09
C ILE A 122 8.57 13.22 0.98
N TYR A 123 8.14 14.28 0.28
CA TYR A 123 6.72 14.53 0.00
C TYR A 123 6.08 13.36 -0.73
N VAL A 124 6.70 12.89 -1.81
CA VAL A 124 6.19 11.75 -2.60
C VAL A 124 6.14 10.50 -1.72
N SER A 125 7.19 10.18 -0.96
CA SER A 125 7.18 8.99 -0.10
C SER A 125 6.09 9.02 0.98
N ILE A 126 5.87 10.16 1.64
CA ILE A 126 4.83 10.29 2.67
C ILE A 126 3.43 10.23 2.05
N THR A 127 3.20 10.96 0.96
CA THR A 127 1.90 10.98 0.28
C THR A 127 1.54 9.61 -0.31
N GLY A 128 2.52 8.80 -0.73
CA GLY A 128 2.30 7.42 -1.17
C GLY A 128 1.70 6.54 -0.06
N VAL A 129 2.18 6.68 1.18
CA VAL A 129 1.61 5.99 2.35
C VAL A 129 0.19 6.48 2.63
N ILE A 130 -0.03 7.80 2.59
CA ILE A 130 -1.36 8.40 2.81
C ILE A 130 -2.38 7.91 1.79
N VAL A 131 -2.02 7.88 0.50
CA VAL A 131 -2.89 7.37 -0.57
C VAL A 131 -3.25 5.91 -0.32
N TYR A 132 -2.29 5.08 0.09
CA TYR A 132 -2.57 3.69 0.47
C TYR A 132 -3.53 3.61 1.66
N LEU A 133 -3.29 4.36 2.73
CA LEU A 133 -4.18 4.37 3.90
C LEU A 133 -5.60 4.82 3.54
N MET A 134 -5.73 5.87 2.73
CA MET A 134 -7.04 6.36 2.28
C MET A 134 -7.76 5.35 1.39
N CYS A 135 -7.06 4.71 0.46
CA CYS A 135 -7.66 3.81 -0.52
C CYS A 135 -7.95 2.41 0.05
N TYR A 136 -7.12 1.89 0.97
CA TYR A 136 -7.21 0.49 1.42
C TYR A 136 -7.62 0.31 2.88
N GLN A 137 -7.31 1.26 3.77
CA GLN A 137 -7.61 1.11 5.21
C GLN A 137 -8.86 1.90 5.61
N LEU A 138 -8.99 3.14 5.13
CA LEU A 138 -10.10 4.03 5.48
C LEU A 138 -11.33 3.79 4.60
N TYR A 139 -11.12 3.55 3.30
CA TYR A 139 -12.18 3.24 2.34
C TYR A 139 -11.85 1.96 1.58
N PRO A 140 -11.68 0.81 2.27
CA PRO A 140 -11.36 -0.44 1.61
C PRO A 140 -12.33 -0.62 0.43
N PRO A 141 -11.84 -0.82 -0.81
CA PRO A 141 -12.72 -1.18 -1.91
C PRO A 141 -13.48 -2.39 -1.42
N GLY A 142 -14.81 -2.34 -1.53
CA GLY A 142 -15.68 -3.42 -1.08
C GLY A 142 -15.25 -4.70 -1.78
N TYR A 143 -14.31 -5.43 -1.15
CA TYR A 143 -14.15 -6.83 -1.37
C TYR A 143 -15.47 -7.36 -0.85
N SER A 144 -16.43 -7.55 -1.75
CA SER A 144 -17.38 -8.63 -1.55
C SER A 144 -16.51 -9.79 -1.14
N ARG A 145 -16.59 -10.15 0.15
CA ARG A 145 -16.07 -11.42 0.67
C ARG A 145 -16.36 -12.43 -0.43
N PRO A 146 -15.41 -13.30 -0.84
CA PRO A 146 -15.71 -14.32 -1.84
C PRO A 146 -17.08 -14.88 -1.47
N ILE A 147 -18.06 -14.70 -2.35
CA ILE A 147 -19.40 -15.26 -2.20
C ILE A 147 -19.12 -16.76 -2.29
N GLY A 148 -18.87 -17.37 -1.13
CA GLY A 148 -18.02 -18.55 -1.02
C GLY A 148 -17.45 -18.77 0.39
N ALA A 149 -17.34 -17.74 1.24
CA ALA A 149 -17.37 -17.92 2.69
C ALA A 149 -18.85 -18.16 3.06
N PRO A 150 -19.26 -19.41 3.15
CA PRO A 150 -20.49 -19.81 2.50
C PRO A 150 -21.68 -19.53 3.40
N ALA A 151 -22.83 -19.48 2.74
CA ALA A 151 -24.14 -19.77 3.30
C ALA A 151 -24.21 -21.09 4.11
N LEU A 152 -23.10 -21.78 4.44
CA LEU A 152 -23.07 -22.91 5.37
C LEU A 152 -23.34 -22.50 6.81
N THR A 153 -23.09 -21.28 7.27
CA THR A 153 -23.49 -20.90 8.65
C THR A 153 -25.00 -20.63 8.78
N ALA A 154 -25.66 -20.21 7.69
CA ALA A 154 -27.11 -20.00 7.66
C ALA A 154 -27.89 -21.25 7.24
N ALA A 155 -27.39 -22.01 6.25
CA ALA A 155 -27.95 -23.28 5.83
C ALA A 155 -27.72 -24.39 6.88
N ALA A 156 -26.55 -24.46 7.55
CA ALA A 156 -26.37 -25.41 8.65
C ALA A 156 -27.21 -25.05 9.87
N LYS A 157 -27.60 -23.79 10.06
CA LYS A 157 -28.55 -23.39 11.12
C LYS A 157 -29.98 -23.81 10.78
N HIS A 158 -30.36 -23.78 9.50
CA HIS A 158 -31.70 -24.20 9.06
C HIS A 158 -31.82 -25.73 8.94
N GLU A 159 -30.75 -26.42 8.53
CA GLU A 159 -30.67 -27.88 8.47
C GLU A 159 -30.56 -28.52 9.86
N ASN A 160 -29.79 -27.95 10.79
CA ASN A 160 -29.77 -28.40 12.19
C ASN A 160 -31.11 -28.18 12.91
N SER A 161 -31.96 -27.24 12.50
CA SER A 161 -33.30 -27.09 13.09
C SER A 161 -34.22 -28.27 12.74
N LYS A 162 -34.07 -28.83 11.54
CA LYS A 162 -34.83 -30.01 11.10
C LYS A 162 -34.29 -31.30 11.72
N PHE A 163 -32.97 -31.44 11.85
CA PHE A 163 -32.37 -32.58 12.55
C PHE A 163 -32.64 -32.57 14.07
N ALA A 164 -32.69 -31.38 14.70
CA ALA A 164 -33.07 -31.24 16.11
C ALA A 164 -34.53 -31.66 16.37
N SER A 165 -35.46 -31.36 15.46
CA SER A 165 -36.86 -31.82 15.59
C SER A 165 -37.02 -33.34 15.48
N TRP A 166 -36.23 -34.03 14.65
CA TRP A 166 -36.28 -35.50 14.53
C TRP A 166 -35.60 -36.21 15.69
N GLN A 167 -34.57 -35.62 16.32
CA GLN A 167 -33.95 -36.21 17.50
C GLN A 167 -34.79 -36.04 18.77
N ILE A 168 -35.50 -34.91 18.93
CA ILE A 168 -36.40 -34.72 20.08
C ILE A 168 -37.61 -35.67 20.01
N LEU A 169 -38.17 -35.91 18.82
CA LEU A 169 -39.25 -36.88 18.64
C LEU A 169 -38.83 -38.35 18.86
N ARG A 170 -37.54 -38.67 18.67
CA ARG A 170 -36.99 -40.01 18.92
C ARG A 170 -36.73 -40.32 20.40
N TYR A 171 -36.58 -39.29 21.24
CA TYR A 171 -36.46 -39.42 22.69
C TYR A 171 -37.81 -39.41 23.44
N MET A 172 -38.93 -39.10 22.76
CA MET A 172 -40.28 -39.07 23.35
C MET A 172 -41.10 -40.35 23.17
N GLY A 173 -40.52 -41.46 22.70
CA GLY A 173 -41.12 -42.78 22.85
C GLY A 173 -42.47 -43.01 22.15
N PHE A 174 -42.74 -42.37 21.00
CA PHE A 174 -43.89 -42.74 20.16
C PHE A 174 -43.52 -43.87 19.19
N ASN A 175 -43.71 -45.10 19.67
CA ASN A 175 -44.04 -46.24 18.82
C ASN A 175 -45.51 -46.12 18.36
N HIS A 176 -45.86 -46.93 17.35
CA HIS A 176 -47.16 -47.09 16.66
C HIS A 176 -47.20 -46.40 15.29
N ALA A 177 -47.28 -47.08 14.14
CA ALA A 177 -48.09 -48.21 13.64
C ALA A 177 -49.11 -47.70 12.61
N CYS A 178 -49.33 -48.55 11.60
CA CYS A 178 -50.38 -48.53 10.58
C CYS A 178 -50.10 -47.84 9.23
N ASN A 179 -49.99 -48.74 8.24
CA ASN A 179 -50.30 -48.67 6.80
C ASN A 179 -49.55 -47.70 5.90
#